data_AF-A0A1Y4IPB6-F1
#
_entry.id   AF-A0A1Y4IPB6-F1
#
_cell.length_a   1.000
_cell.length_b   1.000
_cell.length_c   1.000
_cell.angle_alpha   90.00
_cell.angle_beta   90.00
_cell.angle_gamma   90.00
#
_symmetry.space_group_name_H-M   'P 1'
#
loop_
_entity.id
_entity.type
_entity.pdbx_description
1 polymer ?
#
loop_
_entity_poly.entity_id
_entity_poly.type
_entity_poly.pdbx_seq_one_letter_code
_entity_poly.pdbx_strand_id
1 'polypeptide(L)'
;MKIRTTEALKAFEKSVEQCAGSVYLKSVNGECYDLKKEELRSQGIRRLMEDEKEELELFVSNRYDNMIMLRFFVAAGEGVF
;
A
#
# COMPACT_ATOMS: atom_id res chain seq x y z
N MET A 1 5.74 -3.04 -5.66
CA MET A 1 6.06 -1.74 -4.99
C MET A 1 6.90 -2.01 -3.76
N LYS A 2 7.82 -1.11 -3.37
CA LYS A 2 8.64 -1.31 -2.17
C LYS A 2 8.56 -0.14 -1.18
N ILE A 3 8.49 -0.43 0.10
CA ILE A 3 8.60 0.55 1.19
C ILE A 3 9.83 0.19 2.00
N ARG A 4 10.82 1.10 2.07
CA ARG A 4 12.15 0.78 2.63
C ARG A 4 12.42 1.37 4.01
N THR A 5 11.58 2.30 4.47
CA THR A 5 11.77 3.00 5.76
C THR A 5 10.51 2.96 6.60
N THR A 6 10.69 3.03 7.92
CA THR A 6 9.58 3.11 8.88
C THR A 6 8.75 4.38 8.67
N GLU A 7 9.38 5.48 8.27
CA GLU A 7 8.73 6.75 7.96
C GLU A 7 7.83 6.63 6.73
N ALA A 8 8.31 5.98 5.67
CA ALA A 8 7.53 5.71 4.48
C ALA A 8 6.36 4.75 4.78
N LEU A 9 6.57 3.75 5.64
CA LEU A 9 5.50 2.84 6.07
C LEU A 9 4.39 3.59 6.83
N LYS A 10 4.75 4.44 7.80
CA LYS A 10 3.77 5.27 8.52
C LYS A 10 3.01 6.21 7.60
N ALA A 11 3.70 6.82 6.62
CA ALA A 11 3.06 7.68 5.63
C ALA A 11 2.11 6.90 4.71
N PHE A 12 2.47 5.67 4.35
CA PHE A 12 1.63 4.76 3.59
C PHE A 12 0.36 4.38 4.36
N GLU A 13 0.50 3.91 5.61
CA GLU A 13 -0.64 3.55 6.46
C GLU A 13 -1.60 4.72 6.65
N LYS A 14 -1.07 5.93 6.90
CA LYS A 14 -1.88 7.15 6.99
C LYS A 14 -2.62 7.46 5.68
N SER A 15 -2.05 7.13 4.53
CA SER A 15 -2.68 7.34 3.22
C SER A 15 -3.79 6.31 2.97
N VAL A 16 -3.59 5.06 3.38
CA VAL A 16 -4.63 4.01 3.39
C VAL A 16 -5.79 4.40 4.31
N GLU A 17 -5.53 5.00 5.47
CA GLU A 17 -6.56 5.46 6.40
C GLU A 17 -7.43 6.58 5.78
N GLN A 18 -6.81 7.51 5.06
CA GLN A 18 -7.51 8.62 4.38
C GLN A 18 -8.40 8.16 3.21
N CYS A 19 -8.11 7.00 2.60
CA CYS A 19 -8.94 6.46 1.54
C CYS A 19 -10.33 6.08 2.06
N ALA A 20 -11.38 6.46 1.33
CA ALA A 20 -12.76 6.18 1.73
C ALA A 20 -13.18 4.74 1.38
N GLY A 21 -12.70 4.20 0.27
CA GLY A 21 -13.01 2.84 -0.18
C GLY A 21 -11.88 1.85 0.10
N SER A 22 -12.07 0.62 -0.39
CA SER A 22 -11.07 -0.45 -0.26
C SER A 22 -9.77 -0.09 -0.97
N VAL A 23 -8.67 -0.51 -0.33
CA VAL A 23 -7.30 -0.39 -0.83
C VAL A 23 -6.71 -1.78 -0.80
N TYR A 24 -6.36 -2.34 -1.96
CA TYR A 24 -5.88 -3.71 -2.07
C TYR A 24 -4.39 -3.75 -2.37
N LEU A 25 -3.66 -4.59 -1.64
CA LEU A 25 -2.39 -5.15 -2.12
C LEU A 25 -2.68 -6.50 -2.76
N LYS A 26 -2.23 -6.69 -4.01
CA LYS A 26 -2.40 -7.95 -4.73
C LYS A 26 -1.08 -8.41 -5.32
N SER A 27 -0.82 -9.72 -5.30
CA SER A 27 0.29 -10.30 -6.05
C SER A 27 -0.19 -10.97 -7.32
N VAL A 28 0.73 -11.13 -8.28
CA VAL A 28 0.50 -11.90 -9.51
C VAL A 28 0.09 -13.35 -9.25
N ASN A 29 0.42 -13.88 -8.07
CA ASN A 29 0.13 -15.25 -7.65
C ASN A 29 -1.24 -15.39 -6.96
N GLY A 30 -2.03 -14.31 -6.88
CA GLY A 30 -3.40 -14.35 -6.37
C GLY A 30 -3.56 -13.99 -4.89
N GLU A 31 -2.50 -13.56 -4.21
CA GLU A 31 -2.64 -12.97 -2.87
C GLU A 31 -3.46 -11.67 -2.97
N CYS A 32 -4.33 -11.41 -1.99
CA CYS A 32 -5.18 -10.22 -1.99
C CYS A 32 -5.48 -9.78 -0.56
N TYR A 33 -5.01 -8.58 -0.21
CA TYR A 33 -5.16 -8.00 1.12
C TYR A 33 -5.90 -6.67 1.03
N ASP A 34 -7.12 -6.61 1.60
CA ASP A 34 -7.82 -5.32 1.76
C ASP A 34 -7.28 -4.60 2.99
N LEU A 35 -6.48 -3.56 2.78
CA LEU A 35 -5.82 -2.80 3.85
C LEU A 35 -6.79 -1.95 4.68
N LYS A 36 -8.06 -1.84 4.28
CA LYS A 36 -9.09 -1.25 5.13
C LYS A 36 -9.57 -2.21 6.21
N LYS A 37 -9.32 -3.52 6.08
CA LYS A 37 -9.65 -4.54 7.08
C LYS A 37 -8.43 -4.79 7.95
N GLU A 38 -8.54 -4.58 9.26
CA GLU A 38 -7.40 -4.60 10.20
C GLU A 38 -6.59 -5.92 10.15
N GLU A 39 -7.28 -7.06 10.12
CA GLU A 39 -6.65 -8.38 10.04
C GLU A 39 -5.83 -8.53 8.75
N LEU A 40 -6.42 -8.19 7.60
CA LEU A 40 -5.75 -8.30 6.30
C LEU A 40 -4.68 -7.23 6.12
N ARG A 41 -4.83 -6.05 6.73
CA ARG A 41 -3.83 -4.99 6.71
C ARG A 41 -2.54 -5.48 7.35
N SER A 42 -2.60 -6.06 8.54
CA SER A 42 -1.40 -6.57 9.23
C SER A 42 -0.67 -7.64 8.41
N GLN A 43 -1.42 -8.54 7.77
CA GLN A 43 -0.85 -9.56 6.88
C GLN A 43 -0.24 -8.95 5.61
N GLY A 44 -0.95 -8.02 4.96
CA GLY A 44 -0.49 -7.36 3.74
C GLY A 44 0.74 -6.50 3.97
N ILE A 45 0.81 -5.75 5.09
CA ILE A 45 2.00 -4.98 5.45
C ILE A 45 3.20 -5.89 5.71
N ARG A 46 3.03 -6.99 6.46
CA ARG A 46 4.10 -7.98 6.65
C ARG A 46 4.61 -8.51 5.31
N ARG A 47 3.68 -8.96 4.44
CA ARG A 47 4.01 -9.49 3.11
C ARG A 47 4.71 -8.46 2.23
N LEU A 48 4.34 -7.18 2.31
CA LEU A 48 4.98 -6.07 1.62
C LEU A 48 6.40 -5.81 2.10
N MET A 49 6.64 -5.88 3.41
CA MET A 49 7.98 -5.73 3.98
C MET A 49 8.91 -6.91 3.62
N GLU A 50 8.34 -8.09 3.44
CA GLU A 50 9.04 -9.32 3.02
C GLU A 50 9.17 -9.42 1.48
N ASP A 51 8.56 -8.52 0.70
CA ASP A 51 8.49 -8.59 -0.77
C ASP A 51 9.79 -8.10 -1.44
N GLU A 52 10.78 -8.98 -1.55
CA GLU A 52 12.06 -8.64 -2.17
C GLU A 52 11.97 -8.39 -3.68
N LYS A 53 11.02 -9.05 -4.35
CA LYS A 53 10.83 -9.06 -5.81
C LYS A 53 9.80 -8.05 -6.31
N GLU A 54 9.21 -7.28 -5.40
CA GLU A 54 8.23 -6.23 -5.72
C GLU A 54 6.99 -6.76 -6.47
N GLU A 55 6.59 -8.01 -6.17
CA GLU A 55 5.46 -8.72 -6.79
C GLU A 55 4.09 -8.14 -6.38
N LEU A 56 4.05 -7.30 -5.35
CA LEU A 56 2.82 -6.65 -4.90
C LEU A 56 2.51 -5.35 -5.64
N GLU A 57 1.27 -5.26 -6.11
CA GLU A 57 0.67 -4.08 -6.72
C GLU A 57 -0.46 -3.51 -5.86
N LEU A 58 -0.66 -2.20 -5.93
CA LEU A 58 -1.65 -1.46 -5.16
C LEU A 58 -2.84 -1.06 -6.03
N PHE A 59 -4.06 -1.36 -5.56
CA PHE A 59 -5.30 -1.00 -6.23
C PHE A 59 -6.20 -0.22 -5.28
N VAL A 60 -6.88 0.78 -5.82
CA VAL A 60 -7.86 1.60 -5.09
C VAL A 60 -9.19 1.60 -5.83
N SER A 61 -10.27 1.74 -5.08
CA SER A 61 -11.64 1.55 -5.60
C SER A 61 -12.24 2.77 -6.30
N ASN A 62 -11.67 3.98 -6.12
CA ASN A 62 -12.20 5.20 -6.72
C ASN A 62 -11.12 6.25 -7.04
N ARG A 63 -11.52 7.29 -7.79
CA ARG A 63 -10.63 8.35 -8.27
C ARG A 63 -10.03 9.20 -7.15
N TYR A 64 -10.79 9.49 -6.10
CA TYR A 64 -10.30 10.32 -4.98
C TYR A 64 -9.23 9.58 -4.19
N ASP A 65 -9.44 8.30 -3.91
CA ASP A 65 -8.46 7.43 -3.25
C ASP A 65 -7.19 7.29 -4.10
N ASN A 66 -7.33 7.24 -5.44
CA ASN A 66 -6.18 7.24 -6.34
C ASN A 66 -5.35 8.53 -6.20
N MET A 67 -5.99 9.69 -6.06
CA MET A 67 -5.25 10.93 -5.82
C MET A 67 -4.52 10.94 -4.48
N ILE A 68 -5.09 10.32 -3.43
CA ILE A 68 -4.43 10.19 -2.12
C ILE A 68 -3.16 9.34 -2.26
N MET A 69 -3.26 8.17 -2.89
CA MET A 69 -2.12 7.27 -3.03
C MET A 69 -1.06 7.83 -3.99
N LEU A 70 -1.46 8.48 -5.09
CA LEU A 70 -0.51 9.17 -5.98
C LEU A 70 0.27 10.27 -5.25
N ARG A 71 -0.38 11.04 -4.37
CA ARG A 71 0.32 12.04 -3.54
C ARG A 71 1.33 11.39 -2.60
N PHE A 72 0.97 10.24 -2.00
CA PHE A 72 1.92 9.45 -1.22
C PHE A 72 3.13 9.06 -2.07
N PHE A 73 2.94 8.47 -3.26
CA PHE A 73 4.05 8.05 -4.12
C PHE A 73 4.94 9.20 -4.58
N VAL A 74 4.34 10.35 -4.94
CA VAL A 74 5.11 11.55 -5.32
C VAL A 74 5.90 12.10 -4.15
N ALA A 75 5.31 12.16 -2.95
CA ALA A 75 5.98 12.65 -1.75
C ALA A 75 7.06 11.68 -1.23
N ALA A 76 6.87 10.38 -1.44
CA ALA A 76 7.76 9.32 -0.97
C ALA A 76 8.92 9.02 -1.94
N GLY A 77 9.15 9.88 -2.94
CA GLY A 77 10.15 9.71 -4.01
C GLY A 77 11.62 9.55 -3.59
N GLU A 78 11.95 9.47 -2.30
CA GLU A 78 13.27 9.04 -1.80
C GLU A 78 13.25 7.64 -1.14
N GLY A 79 12.10 6.96 -1.05
CA GLY A 79 11.94 5.69 -0.31
C GLY A 79 10.91 4.70 -0.85
N VAL A 80 10.27 5.01 -1.99
CA VAL A 80 9.31 4.14 -2.69
C VAL A 80 9.73 4.00 -4.15
N PHE A 81 10.60 3.03 -4.40
CA PHE A 81 10.89 2.43 -5.70
C PHE A 81 10.90 0.92 -5.45
#